data_AF-A0A1C3Y085-F1
#
_entry.id   AF-A0A1C3Y085-F1
#
_cell.length_a   1.000
_cell.length_b   1.000
_cell.length_c   1.000
_cell.angle_alpha   90.00
_cell.angle_beta   90.00
_cell.angle_gamma   90.00
#
_symmetry.space_group_name_H-M   'P 1'
#
loop_
_entity.id
_entity.type
_entity.pdbx_description
1 polymer ?
#
loop_
_entity_poly.entity_id
_entity_poly.type
_entity_poly.pdbx_seq_one_letter_code
_entity_poly.pdbx_strand_id
1 'polypeptide(L)'
;MPIELTASQALGLWHGVALDQVRHDDRDLTLRQMAILLHIYLVPPPHTVRGLAATLNVTKPVITRALDTMGEMGLVDRVRDDADRRNVIIKRTVGGALYLEKLGDLVRDQGRRLPI
;
A
#
# COMPACT_ATOMS: atom_id res chain seq x y z
N MET A 1 -23.64 6.82 6.48
CA MET A 1 -23.63 6.07 7.76
C MET A 1 -22.37 5.21 7.77
N PRO A 2 -21.65 5.11 8.90
CA PRO A 2 -20.52 4.17 8.99
C PRO A 2 -21.04 2.74 8.86
N ILE A 3 -20.25 1.88 8.19
CA ILE A 3 -20.52 0.44 8.14
C ILE A 3 -19.91 -0.14 9.43
N GLU A 4 -20.75 -0.66 10.32
CA GLU A 4 -20.29 -1.39 11.50
C GLU A 4 -20.18 -2.88 11.16
N LEU A 5 -18.93 -3.36 11.03
CA LEU A 5 -18.65 -4.79 10.86
C LEU A 5 -18.41 -5.41 12.22
N THR A 6 -19.04 -6.56 12.47
CA THR A 6 -18.60 -7.46 13.56
C THR A 6 -17.16 -7.92 13.32
N ALA A 7 -16.46 -8.35 14.37
CA ALA A 7 -15.10 -8.87 14.24
C ALA A 7 -15.00 -10.02 13.22
N SER A 8 -15.99 -10.93 13.20
CA SER A 8 -16.05 -12.04 12.25
C SER A 8 -16.27 -11.58 10.81
N GLN A 9 -17.11 -10.57 10.58
CA GLN A 9 -17.30 -9.99 9.24
C GLN A 9 -16.02 -9.28 8.76
N ALA A 10 -15.36 -8.52 9.63
CA ALA A 10 -14.11 -7.85 9.30
C ALA A 10 -12.99 -8.85 8.94
N LEU A 11 -12.84 -9.93 9.73
CA LEU A 11 -11.88 -10.98 9.43
C LEU A 11 -12.25 -11.77 8.17
N GLY A 12 -13.54 -12.04 7.95
CA GLY A 12 -14.02 -12.68 6.73
C GLY A 12 -13.70 -11.87 5.47
N LEU A 13 -13.92 -10.55 5.53
CA LEU A 13 -13.55 -9.63 4.46
C LEU A 13 -12.05 -9.67 4.20
N TRP A 14 -11.23 -9.48 5.24
CA TRP A 14 -9.78 -9.47 5.10
C TRP A 14 -9.23 -10.79 4.56
N HIS A 15 -9.77 -11.92 5.03
CA HIS A 15 -9.40 -13.25 4.54
C HIS A 15 -9.70 -13.41 3.05
N GLY A 16 -10.91 -13.05 2.60
CA GLY A 16 -11.29 -13.13 1.19
C GLY A 16 -10.43 -12.23 0.31
N VAL A 17 -10.15 -11.01 0.78
CA VAL A 17 -9.29 -10.05 0.08
C VAL A 17 -7.87 -10.58 -0.08
N ALA A 18 -7.27 -11.05 1.01
CA ALA A 18 -5.90 -11.56 1.00
C ALA A 18 -5.77 -12.80 0.11
N LEU A 19 -6.74 -13.71 0.15
CA LEU A 19 -6.71 -14.93 -0.66
C LEU A 19 -6.82 -14.63 -2.16
N ASP A 20 -7.72 -13.73 -2.55
CA ASP A 20 -7.87 -13.37 -3.96
C ASP A 20 -6.69 -12.54 -4.46
N GLN A 21 -6.09 -11.71 -3.60
CA GLN A 21 -4.86 -10.99 -3.95
C GLN A 21 -3.75 -11.98 -4.27
N VAL A 22 -3.47 -12.97 -3.41
CA VAL A 22 -2.43 -13.99 -3.67
C VAL A 22 -2.71 -14.80 -4.94
N ARG A 23 -3.97 -15.02 -5.30
CA ARG A 23 -4.37 -15.79 -6.48
C ARG A 23 -4.25 -15.03 -7.81
N HIS A 24 -4.35 -13.71 -7.79
CA HIS A 24 -4.49 -12.90 -9.00
C HIS A 24 -3.44 -11.77 -9.13
N ASP A 25 -2.61 -11.56 -8.12
CA ASP A 25 -1.55 -10.56 -8.13
C ASP A 25 -0.17 -11.21 -8.32
N ASP A 26 0.41 -11.01 -9.50
CA ASP A 26 1.75 -11.51 -9.83
C ASP A 26 2.88 -10.81 -9.05
N ARG A 27 2.60 -9.71 -8.34
CA ARG A 27 3.63 -8.87 -7.69
C ARG A 27 4.00 -9.33 -6.28
N ASP A 28 3.23 -10.24 -5.69
CA ASP A 28 3.45 -10.84 -4.35
C ASP A 28 3.97 -9.84 -3.31
N LEU A 29 3.22 -8.74 -3.12
CA LEU A 29 3.61 -7.71 -2.17
C LEU A 29 3.53 -8.23 -0.74
N THR A 30 4.63 -8.09 0.00
CA THR A 30 4.62 -8.30 1.44
C THR A 30 3.65 -7.34 2.12
N LEU A 31 3.10 -7.73 3.28
CA LEU A 31 2.21 -6.86 4.07
C LEU A 31 2.83 -5.47 4.35
N ARG A 32 4.16 -5.41 4.48
CA ARG A 32 4.88 -4.14 4.65
C ARG A 32 4.84 -3.26 3.41
N GLN A 33 5.10 -3.82 2.24
CA GLN A 33 5.05 -3.09 0.97
C GLN A 33 3.62 -2.62 0.68
N MET A 34 2.62 -3.46 0.96
CA MET A 34 1.21 -3.09 0.89
C MET A 34 0.90 -1.90 1.79
N ALA A 35 1.31 -1.94 3.07
CA ALA A 35 1.10 -0.85 4.01
C ALA A 35 1.77 0.46 3.56
N ILE A 36 3.00 0.38 3.02
CA ILE A 36 3.70 1.54 2.46
C ILE A 36 2.93 2.12 1.27
N LEU A 37 2.49 1.26 0.34
CA LEU A 37 1.76 1.69 -0.85
C LEU A 37 0.45 2.39 -0.48
N LEU A 38 -0.35 1.77 0.39
CA LEU A 38 -1.59 2.37 0.90
C LEU A 38 -1.31 3.71 1.59
N HIS A 39 -0.28 3.80 2.42
CA HIS A 39 0.06 5.06 3.09
C HIS A 39 0.38 6.18 2.09
N ILE A 40 1.17 5.88 1.05
CA ILE A 40 1.54 6.86 0.02
C ILE A 40 0.32 7.43 -0.72
N TYR A 41 -0.72 6.61 -0.92
CA TYR A 41 -1.91 6.99 -1.68
C TYR A 41 -3.03 7.59 -0.82
N LEU A 42 -3.17 7.15 0.43
CA LEU A 42 -4.26 7.56 1.31
C LEU A 42 -3.89 8.72 2.24
N VAL A 43 -2.60 8.96 2.48
CA VAL A 43 -2.11 10.05 3.33
C VAL A 43 -1.51 11.17 2.47
N PRO A 44 -1.73 12.46 2.82
CA PRO A 44 -1.17 13.58 2.08
C PRO A 44 0.37 13.55 1.98
N PRO A 45 0.96 13.94 0.83
CA PRO A 45 2.42 14.09 0.66
C PRO A 45 2.96 15.32 1.42
N PRO A 46 4.30 15.48 1.58
CA PRO A 46 5.38 14.67 1.01
C PRO A 46 5.72 13.41 1.80
N HIS A 47 5.99 12.32 1.08
CA HIS A 47 6.45 11.05 1.65
C HIS A 47 7.96 10.95 1.57
N THR A 48 8.60 10.59 2.68
CA THR A 48 10.06 10.40 2.74
C THR A 48 10.40 9.07 3.39
N VAL A 49 11.59 8.53 3.13
CA VAL A 49 12.07 7.30 3.79
C VAL A 49 12.03 7.43 5.31
N ARG A 50 12.40 8.60 5.85
CA ARG A 50 12.36 8.86 7.29
C ARG A 50 10.94 8.87 7.84
N GLY A 51 10.01 9.52 7.13
CA GLY A 51 8.60 9.57 7.52
C GLY A 51 7.99 8.17 7.56
N LEU A 52 8.14 7.41 6.47
CA LEU A 52 7.65 6.04 6.36
C LEU A 52 8.23 5.12 7.44
N ALA A 53 9.53 5.27 7.77
CA ALA A 53 10.17 4.48 8.82
C ALA A 53 9.56 4.76 10.19
N ALA A 54 9.27 6.04 10.49
CA ALA A 54 8.59 6.42 11.72
C ALA A 54 7.15 5.90 11.75
N THR A 55 6.38 6.03 10.66
CA THR A 55 5.00 5.55 10.57
C THR A 55 4.89 4.05 10.79
N LEU A 56 5.80 3.26 10.21
CA LEU A 56 5.77 1.80 10.30
C LEU A 56 6.56 1.26 11.52
N ASN A 57 7.15 2.15 12.35
CA ASN A 57 7.99 1.80 13.49
C ASN A 57 9.12 0.81 13.14
N VAL A 58 9.88 1.11 12.08
CA VAL A 58 11.02 0.31 11.61
C VAL A 58 12.22 1.18 11.29
N THR A 59 13.38 0.57 11.08
CA THR A 59 14.59 1.29 10.68
C THR A 59 14.53 1.73 9.21
N LYS A 60 15.24 2.81 8.86
CA LYS A 60 15.31 3.31 7.48
C LYS A 60 15.72 2.25 6.45
N PRO A 61 16.73 1.37 6.69
CA PRO A 61 17.10 0.33 5.72
C PRO A 61 15.96 -0.63 5.38
N VAL A 62 15.02 -0.87 6.30
CA VAL A 62 13.83 -1.70 6.02
C VAL A 62 12.93 -1.02 4.99
N ILE A 63 12.71 0.28 5.13
CA ILE A 63 11.91 1.07 4.18
C ILE A 63 12.64 1.20 2.84
N THR A 64 13.94 1.47 2.84
CA THR A 64 14.72 1.57 1.60
C THR A 64 14.59 0.30 0.77
N ARG A 65 14.82 -0.88 1.37
CA ARG A 65 14.69 -2.16 0.66
C ARG A 65 13.28 -2.41 0.13
N ALA A 66 12.25 -2.07 0.91
CA ALA A 66 10.87 -2.20 0.45
C ALA A 66 10.60 -1.31 -0.77
N LEU A 67 11.06 -0.06 -0.74
CA LEU A 67 10.94 0.87 -1.86
C LEU A 67 11.80 0.47 -3.07
N ASP A 68 12.92 -0.25 -2.88
CA ASP A 68 13.76 -0.81 -3.96
C ASP A 68 12.93 -1.78 -4.78
N THR A 69 12.39 -2.81 -4.13
CA THR A 69 11.51 -3.78 -4.78
C THR A 69 10.26 -3.14 -5.39
N MET A 70 9.61 -2.22 -4.68
CA MET A 70 8.40 -1.56 -5.21
C MET A 70 8.70 -0.64 -6.40
N GLY A 71 9.89 -0.04 -6.45
CA GLY A 71 10.36 0.76 -7.58
C GLY A 71 10.65 -0.09 -8.81
N GLU A 72 11.27 -1.27 -8.62
CA GLU A 72 11.47 -2.27 -9.69
C GLU A 72 10.13 -2.76 -10.28
N MET A 73 9.10 -2.85 -9.45
CA MET A 73 7.74 -3.15 -9.90
C MET A 73 7.03 -1.95 -10.55
N GLY A 74 7.59 -0.75 -10.51
CA GLY A 74 6.97 0.47 -11.05
C GLY A 74 5.78 0.98 -10.23
N LEU A 75 5.68 0.63 -8.94
CA LEU A 75 4.58 1.04 -8.06
C LEU A 75 4.79 2.41 -7.40
N VAL A 76 6.06 2.82 -7.25
CA VAL A 76 6.48 4.07 -6.63
C VAL A 76 7.73 4.61 -7.32
N ASP A 77 7.88 5.93 -7.35
CA ASP A 77 9.08 6.60 -7.84
C ASP A 77 9.83 7.31 -6.72
N ARG A 78 11.14 7.53 -6.92
CA ARG A 78 11.99 8.29 -6.01
C ARG A 78 12.61 9.46 -6.71
N VAL A 79 12.34 10.65 -6.18
CA VAL A 79 12.84 11.90 -6.74
C VAL A 79 13.60 12.63 -5.66
N ARG A 80 14.79 13.14 -5.99
CA ARG A 80 15.51 14.03 -5.08
C ARG A 80 14.72 15.32 -4.96
N ASP A 81 14.59 15.82 -3.74
CA ASP A 81 13.96 17.11 -3.51
C ASP A 81 14.81 18.21 -4.14
N ASP A 82 14.17 19.09 -4.91
CA ASP A 82 14.83 20.20 -5.60
C ASP A 82 15.30 21.29 -4.62
N ALA A 83 14.61 21.43 -3.47
CA ALA A 83 14.98 22.39 -2.43
C ALA A 83 16.15 21.90 -1.56
N ASP A 84 16.25 20.59 -1.31
CA ASP A 84 17.37 19.96 -0.63
C ASP A 84 17.65 18.57 -1.22
N ARG A 85 18.66 18.46 -2.09
CA ARG A 85 19.00 17.21 -2.80
C ARG A 85 19.45 16.06 -1.89
N ARG A 86 19.60 16.30 -0.58
CA ARG A 86 19.83 15.26 0.44
C ARG A 86 18.54 14.52 0.80
N ASN A 87 17.39 15.12 0.54
CA ASN A 87 16.09 14.50 0.74
C ASN A 87 15.66 13.74 -0.52
N VAL A 88 15.05 12.58 -0.28
CA VAL A 88 14.41 11.77 -1.33
C VAL A 88 12.92 11.70 -1.02
N ILE A 89 12.12 12.17 -1.95
CA ILE A 89 10.66 12.16 -1.89
C ILE A 89 10.16 10.95 -2.68
N ILE A 90 9.22 10.22 -2.08
CA ILE A 90 8.54 9.10 -2.71
C ILE A 90 7.28 9.61 -3.40
N LYS A 91 7.13 9.27 -4.68
CA LYS A 91 6.03 9.73 -5.54
C LYS A 91 5.16 8.54 -5.96
N ARG A 92 3.88 8.85 -6.19
CA ARG A 92 2.90 7.96 -6.81
C ARG A 92 3.24 7.75 -8.28
N THR A 93 2.96 6.58 -8.82
CA THR A 93 3.11 6.25 -10.24
C THR A 93 1.76 5.84 -10.81
N VAL A 94 1.64 5.83 -12.14
CA VAL A 94 0.44 5.26 -12.80
C VAL A 94 0.28 3.79 -12.45
N GLY A 95 1.39 3.03 -12.41
CA GLY A 95 1.37 1.61 -12.06
C GLY A 95 0.85 1.34 -10.65
N GLY A 96 1.26 2.15 -9.66
CA GLY A 96 0.75 2.04 -8.29
C GLY A 96 -0.72 2.44 -8.17
N ALA A 97 -1.18 3.43 -8.94
CA ALA A 97 -2.59 3.83 -8.96
C ALA A 97 -3.48 2.71 -9.51
N LEU A 98 -3.12 2.14 -10.67
CA LEU A 98 -3.85 1.03 -11.29
C LEU A 98 -3.85 -0.22 -10.40
N TYR A 99 -2.76 -0.47 -9.69
CA TYR A 99 -2.69 -1.56 -8.72
C TYR A 99 -3.71 -1.38 -7.60
N LEU A 100 -3.76 -0.20 -6.97
CA LEU A 100 -4.69 0.08 -5.87
C LEU A 100 -6.15 0.16 -6.32
N GLU A 101 -6.41 0.58 -7.56
CA GLU A 101 -7.74 0.53 -8.16
C GLU A 101 -8.26 -0.91 -8.21
N LYS A 102 -7.47 -1.84 -8.77
CA LYS A 102 -7.80 -3.28 -8.82
C LYS A 102 -8.00 -3.88 -7.43
N LEU A 103 -7.13 -3.51 -6.47
CA LEU A 103 -7.28 -3.93 -5.08
C LEU A 103 -8.59 -3.40 -4.48
N GLY A 104 -8.93 -2.15 -4.76
CA GLY A 104 -10.18 -1.53 -4.31
C GLY A 104 -11.41 -2.26 -4.84
N ASP A 105 -11.41 -2.63 -6.12
CA ASP A 105 -12.51 -3.41 -6.71
C ASP A 105 -12.62 -4.81 -6.11
N LEU A 106 -11.49 -5.49 -5.87
CA LEU A 106 -11.47 -6.77 -5.17
C LEU A 106 -12.03 -6.66 -3.75
N VAL A 107 -11.67 -5.62 -2.99
CA VAL A 107 -12.23 -5.35 -1.65
C VAL A 107 -13.73 -5.10 -1.73
N ARG A 108 -14.22 -4.35 -2.73
CA ARG A 108 -15.66 -4.13 -2.93
C ARG A 108 -16.40 -5.41 -3.26
N ASP A 109 -15.83 -6.26 -4.11
CA ASP A 109 -16.43 -7.53 -4.51
C ASP A 109 -16.51 -8.52 -3.35
N GLN A 110 -15.46 -8.62 -2.53
CA GLN A 110 -15.49 -9.40 -1.29
C GLN A 110 -16.49 -8.83 -0.29
N GLY A 111 -16.57 -7.49 -0.16
CA GLY A 111 -17.55 -6.82 0.69
C GLY A 111 -19.00 -7.13 0.32
N ARG A 112 -19.32 -7.26 -0.97
CA ARG A 112 -20.66 -7.66 -1.45
C ARG A 112 -21.06 -9.08 -1.07
N ARG A 113 -20.07 -9.95 -0.78
CA ARG A 113 -20.29 -11.35 -0.39
C ARG A 113 -20.41 -11.54 1.13
N LEU A 114 -20.14 -10.49 1.91
CA LEU A 114 -20.31 -10.56 3.36
C LEU A 114 -21.79 -10.75 3.69
N PRO A 115 -22.15 -11.77 4.49
CA PRO A 115 -23.48 -11.85 5.07
C PRO A 115 -23.64 -10.67 6.03
N ILE A 116 -24.56 -9.77 5.71
CA ILE A 116 -24.93 -8.63 6.56
C ILE A 116 -25.90 -9.12 7.63
#